data_AF-A0A160THS8-F1
#
_entry.id   AF-A0A160THS8-F1
#
_cell.length_a   1.000
_cell.length_b   1.000
_cell.length_c   1.000
_cell.angle_alpha   90.00
_cell.angle_beta   90.00
_cell.angle_gamma   90.00
#
_symmetry.space_group_name_H-M   'P 1'
#
loop_
_entity.id
_entity.type
_entity.pdbx_description
1 polymer ?
#
loop_
_entity_poly.entity_id
_entity_poly.type
_entity_poly.pdbx_seq_one_letter_code
_entity_poly.pdbx_strand_id
1 'polypeptide(L)'
;MVGRTRRALPLAGALGLLALCAILLALPLTPLLFAVALIGLGFGIGAVIPYQLAAISDADRTGALTSLIAAAQGLGSALGPPVAGLLWDGGGPLAIASAGLLLTLASFSSSFLSLRLLPYGADRPQELP
;
A
#
# COMPACT_ATOMS: atom_id res chain seq x y z
N MET A 1 -18.11 12.68 9.03
CA MET A 1 -16.64 12.81 9.19
C MET A 1 -15.98 11.69 10.01
N VAL A 2 -16.59 11.18 11.10
CA VAL A 2 -15.93 10.26 12.06
C VAL A 2 -15.55 8.87 11.50
N GLY A 3 -16.29 8.32 10.52
CA GLY A 3 -16.01 6.97 9.98
C GLY A 3 -14.78 6.86 9.07
N ARG A 4 -14.48 7.91 8.29
CA ARG A 4 -13.40 7.91 7.28
C ARG A 4 -12.02 8.09 7.93
N THR A 5 -11.93 8.98 8.91
CA THR A 5 -10.70 9.22 9.70
C THR A 5 -10.30 7.99 10.53
N ARG A 6 -11.28 7.21 11.01
CA ARG A 6 -11.01 5.97 11.76
C ARG A 6 -10.37 4.87 10.92
N ARG A 7 -10.62 4.84 9.60
CA ARG A 7 -10.07 3.83 8.67
C ARG A 7 -8.79 4.30 7.97
N ALA A 8 -8.62 5.61 7.79
CA ALA A 8 -7.40 6.22 7.27
C ALA A 8 -6.18 6.00 8.17
N LEU A 9 -6.38 6.08 9.48
CA LEU A 9 -5.31 5.93 10.47
C LEU A 9 -4.64 4.53 10.45
N PRO A 10 -5.38 3.41 10.46
CA PRO A 10 -4.75 2.10 10.38
C PRO A 10 -4.13 1.81 9.00
N LEU A 11 -4.69 2.34 7.91
CA LEU A 11 -4.06 2.26 6.58
C LEU A 11 -2.70 3.00 6.56
N ALA A 12 -2.67 4.22 7.07
CA ALA A 12 -1.44 5.01 7.18
C ALA A 12 -0.41 4.32 8.09
N GLY A 13 -0.85 3.72 9.20
CA GLY A 13 0.00 2.94 10.08
C GLY A 13 0.61 1.71 9.38
N ALA A 14 -0.19 0.97 8.62
CA ALA A 14 0.28 -0.20 7.88
C ALA A 14 1.27 0.18 6.75
N LEU A 15 1.00 1.25 6.01
CA LEU A 15 1.93 1.79 5.01
C LEU A 15 3.22 2.33 5.64
N GLY A 16 3.13 2.95 6.82
CA GLY A 16 4.28 3.39 7.60
C GLY A 16 5.14 2.21 8.07
N LEU A 17 4.52 1.12 8.50
CA LEU A 17 5.22 -0.13 8.84
C LEU A 17 5.95 -0.70 7.62
N LEU A 18 5.31 -0.74 6.44
CA LEU A 18 5.96 -1.19 5.20
C LEU A 18 7.17 -0.32 4.84
N ALA A 19 7.05 1.01 4.98
CA ALA A 19 8.16 1.92 4.70
C ALA A 19 9.32 1.68 5.68
N LEU A 20 9.02 1.46 6.97
CA LEU A 20 10.02 1.10 7.98
C LEU A 20 10.71 -0.22 7.64
N CYS A 21 9.95 -1.26 7.25
CA CYS A 21 10.53 -2.54 6.83
C CYS A 21 11.45 -2.39 5.61
N ALA A 22 11.07 -1.56 4.62
CA ALA A 22 11.92 -1.27 3.47
C ALA A 22 13.23 -0.56 3.89
N ILE A 23 13.17 0.37 4.84
CA ILE A 23 14.36 1.03 5.41
C ILE A 23 15.24 0.01 6.14
N LEU A 24 14.66 -0.87 6.95
CA LEU A 24 15.42 -1.90 7.66
C LEU A 24 16.14 -2.85 6.69
N LEU A 25 15.52 -3.17 5.56
CA LEU A 25 16.11 -3.99 4.50
C LEU A 25 17.22 -3.26 3.71
N ALA A 26 17.30 -1.94 3.79
CA ALA A 26 18.38 -1.14 3.19
C ALA A 26 19.65 -1.10 4.05
N LEU A 27 19.55 -1.45 5.34
CA LEU A 27 20.68 -1.46 6.27
C LEU A 27 21.47 -2.77 6.18
N PRO A 28 22.71 -2.83 6.69
CA PRO A 28 23.47 -4.07 6.79
C PRO A 28 22.66 -5.15 7.52
N LEU A 29 22.29 -6.20 6.79
CA LEU A 29 21.36 -7.21 7.27
C LEU A 29 22.03 -8.20 8.21
N THR A 30 21.59 -8.21 9.46
CA THR A 30 21.77 -9.37 10.34
C THR A 30 20.61 -10.34 10.15
N PRO A 31 20.78 -11.65 10.42
CA PRO A 31 19.69 -12.63 10.32
C PRO A 31 18.46 -12.23 11.15
N LEU A 32 18.68 -11.64 12.33
CA LEU A 32 17.62 -11.13 13.19
C LEU A 32 16.87 -9.95 12.54
N LEU A 33 17.61 -8.97 12.00
CA LEU A 33 17.01 -7.80 11.35
C LEU A 33 16.17 -8.21 10.14
N PHE A 34 16.68 -9.16 9.35
CA PHE A 34 15.96 -9.73 8.21
C PHE A 34 14.66 -10.41 8.65
N ALA A 35 14.70 -11.23 9.69
CA ALA A 35 13.50 -11.90 10.22
C ALA A 35 12.45 -10.88 10.71
N VAL A 36 12.88 -9.86 11.46
CA VAL A 36 11.98 -8.79 11.94
C VAL A 36 11.36 -8.03 10.76
N ALA A 37 12.16 -7.69 9.75
CA ALA A 37 11.68 -7.00 8.57
C ALA A 37 10.67 -7.84 7.78
N LEU A 38 10.90 -9.15 7.61
CA LEU A 38 9.97 -10.05 6.93
C LEU A 38 8.64 -10.19 7.66
N ILE A 39 8.67 -10.38 8.99
CA ILE A 39 7.46 -10.46 9.81
C ILE A 39 6.68 -9.15 9.70
N GLY A 40 7.36 -8.01 9.84
CA GLY A 40 6.75 -6.69 9.68
C GLY A 40 6.15 -6.46 8.29
N LEU A 41 6.82 -6.92 7.24
CA LEU A 41 6.31 -6.86 5.87
C LEU A 41 5.01 -7.66 5.72
N GLY A 42 4.98 -8.89 6.26
CA GLY A 42 3.79 -9.74 6.25
C GLY A 42 2.60 -9.09 6.96
N PHE A 43 2.82 -8.53 8.15
CA PHE A 43 1.79 -7.78 8.88
C PHE A 43 1.34 -6.52 8.13
N GLY A 44 2.28 -5.75 7.58
CA GLY A 44 1.99 -4.55 6.82
C GLY A 44 1.13 -4.84 5.60
N ILE A 45 1.50 -5.82 4.78
CA ILE A 45 0.72 -6.24 3.60
C ILE A 45 -0.66 -6.75 4.03
N GLY A 46 -0.71 -7.63 5.04
CA GLY A 46 -1.96 -8.20 5.54
C GLY A 46 -2.94 -7.17 6.10
N ALA A 47 -2.42 -6.07 6.67
CA ALA A 47 -3.23 -4.95 7.12
C ALA A 47 -3.65 -4.01 5.98
N VAL A 48 -2.76 -3.70 5.02
CA VAL A 48 -3.05 -2.73 3.94
C VAL A 48 -4.24 -3.17 3.08
N ILE A 49 -4.29 -4.44 2.67
CA ILE A 49 -5.31 -4.96 1.74
C ILE A 49 -6.76 -4.71 2.22
N PRO A 50 -7.18 -5.14 3.43
CA PRO A 50 -8.56 -4.94 3.87
C PRO A 50 -8.91 -3.46 4.03
N TYR A 51 -7.99 -2.60 4.48
CA TYR A 51 -8.26 -1.17 4.59
C TYR A 51 -8.35 -0.47 3.24
N GLN A 52 -7.54 -0.89 2.25
CA GLN A 52 -7.65 -0.40 0.87
C GLN A 52 -8.98 -0.83 0.24
N LEU A 53 -9.37 -2.09 0.40
CA LEU A 53 -10.65 -2.60 -0.11
C LEU A 53 -11.84 -1.88 0.52
N ALA A 54 -11.80 -1.64 1.83
CA ALA A 54 -12.85 -0.87 2.52
C ALA A 54 -12.94 0.58 2.00
N ALA A 55 -11.79 1.22 1.75
CA ALA A 55 -11.77 2.58 1.17
C ALA A 55 -12.32 2.60 -0.27
N ILE A 56 -12.06 1.54 -1.04
CA ILE A 56 -12.54 1.42 -2.43
C ILE A 56 -14.03 1.09 -2.46
N SER A 57 -14.53 0.22 -1.59
CA SER A 57 -15.98 -0.05 -1.49
C SER A 57 -16.80 1.18 -1.10
N ASP A 58 -16.21 2.11 -0.35
CA ASP A 58 -16.85 3.38 -0.01
C ASP A 58 -16.94 4.31 -1.25
N ALA A 59 -16.04 4.16 -2.23
CA ALA A 59 -15.93 5.01 -3.42
C ALA A 59 -16.57 4.40 -4.68
N ASP A 60 -16.66 3.07 -4.76
CA ASP A 60 -17.21 2.34 -5.90
C ASP A 60 -18.19 1.25 -5.46
N ARG A 61 -19.45 1.42 -5.86
CA ARG A 61 -20.53 0.45 -5.62
C ARG A 61 -20.66 -0.60 -6.72
N THR A 62 -20.03 -0.39 -7.88
CA THR A 62 -20.11 -1.30 -9.03
C THR A 62 -19.15 -2.48 -8.90
N GLY A 63 -18.11 -2.34 -8.07
CA GLY A 63 -17.07 -3.35 -7.88
C GLY A 63 -15.99 -3.35 -8.97
N ALA A 64 -16.08 -2.44 -9.96
CA ALA A 64 -15.10 -2.30 -11.04
C ALA A 64 -13.71 -1.91 -10.53
N LEU A 65 -13.61 -1.08 -9.48
CA LEU A 65 -12.32 -0.75 -8.88
C LEU A 65 -11.74 -1.92 -8.09
N THR A 66 -12.59 -2.73 -7.46
CA THR A 66 -12.16 -3.94 -6.73
C THR A 66 -11.53 -4.96 -7.68
N SER A 67 -12.10 -5.17 -8.86
CA SER A 67 -11.51 -6.06 -9.87
C SER A 67 -10.20 -5.51 -10.43
N LEU A 68 -10.08 -4.18 -10.56
CA LEU A 68 -8.84 -3.53 -10.98
C LEU A 68 -7.69 -3.75 -9.97
N ILE A 69 -7.97 -3.77 -8.65
CA ILE A 69 -6.94 -4.08 -7.64
C ILE A 69 -6.36 -5.47 -7.88
N ALA A 70 -7.20 -6.47 -8.13
CA ALA A 70 -6.72 -7.83 -8.36
C ALA A 70 -5.84 -7.89 -9.62
N ALA A 71 -6.23 -7.20 -10.69
CA ALA A 71 -5.41 -7.08 -11.90
C ALA A 71 -4.07 -6.37 -11.62
N ALA A 72 -4.08 -5.28 -10.87
CA ALA A 72 -2.87 -4.54 -10.47
C ALA A 72 -1.95 -5.37 -9.58
N GLN A 73 -2.50 -6.16 -8.64
CA GLN A 73 -1.73 -7.09 -7.82
C GLN A 73 -1.11 -8.21 -8.66
N GLY A 74 -1.87 -8.76 -9.62
CA GLY A 74 -1.36 -9.74 -10.58
C GLY A 74 -0.18 -9.20 -11.39
N LEU A 75 -0.32 -7.99 -11.94
CA LEU A 75 0.75 -7.29 -12.65
C LEU A 75 1.97 -7.04 -11.75
N GLY A 76 1.76 -6.53 -10.54
CA GLY A 76 2.84 -6.31 -9.57
C GLY A 76 3.56 -7.61 -9.20
N SER A 77 2.83 -8.71 -9.07
CA SER A 77 3.41 -10.03 -8.74
C SER A 77 4.17 -10.65 -9.93
N ALA A 78 3.72 -10.40 -11.15
CA ALA A 78 4.39 -10.86 -12.36
C ALA A 78 5.66 -10.05 -12.68
N LEU A 79 5.59 -8.72 -12.51
CA LEU A 79 6.69 -7.80 -12.84
C LEU A 79 7.68 -7.61 -11.69
N GLY A 80 7.24 -7.83 -10.44
CA GLY A 80 8.05 -7.61 -9.25
C GLY A 80 9.37 -8.37 -9.26
N PRO A 81 9.38 -9.72 -9.42
CA PRO A 81 10.62 -10.49 -9.40
C PRO A 81 11.59 -10.16 -10.55
N PRO A 82 11.15 -10.02 -11.83
CA PRO A 82 12.04 -9.56 -12.89
C PRO A 82 12.66 -8.19 -12.63
N VAL A 83 11.86 -7.21 -12.18
CA VAL A 83 12.36 -5.86 -11.87
C VAL A 83 13.32 -5.91 -10.68
N ALA A 84 13.02 -6.69 -9.65
CA ALA A 84 13.91 -6.88 -8.51
C ALA A 84 15.25 -7.53 -8.92
N GLY A 85 15.22 -8.51 -9.84
CA GLY A 85 16.42 -9.12 -10.41
C GLY A 85 17.29 -8.12 -11.15
N LEU A 86 16.70 -7.30 -12.03
CA LEU A 86 17.43 -6.25 -12.75
C LEU A 86 18.04 -5.20 -11.80
N LEU A 87 17.32 -4.84 -10.74
CA LEU A 87 17.84 -3.93 -9.71
C LEU A 87 18.98 -4.56 -8.90
N TRP A 88 18.88 -5.87 -8.61
CA TRP A 88 19.95 -6.60 -7.94
C TRP A 88 21.23 -6.60 -8.78
N ASP A 89 21.11 -6.88 -10.07
CA ASP A 89 22.27 -6.95 -10.97
C ASP A 89 22.94 -5.58 -11.14
N GLY A 90 22.15 -4.49 -11.13
CA GLY A 90 22.64 -3.12 -11.34
C GLY A 90 23.17 -2.42 -10.08
N GLY A 91 22.68 -2.77 -8.89
CA GLY A 91 23.02 -2.05 -7.65
C GLY A 91 22.84 -2.84 -6.36
N GLY A 92 22.60 -4.15 -6.46
CA GLY A 92 22.54 -5.07 -5.34
C GLY A 92 21.38 -4.80 -4.36
N PRO A 93 21.55 -5.15 -3.07
CA PRO A 93 20.51 -5.03 -2.06
C PRO A 93 19.98 -3.60 -1.87
N LEU A 94 20.87 -2.60 -1.96
CA LEU A 94 20.51 -1.18 -1.78
C LEU A 94 19.57 -0.69 -2.89
N ALA A 95 19.77 -1.13 -4.13
CA ALA A 95 18.90 -0.76 -5.25
C ALA A 95 17.47 -1.31 -5.07
N ILE A 96 17.33 -2.56 -4.63
CA ILE A 96 16.02 -3.15 -4.32
C ILE A 96 15.35 -2.39 -3.16
N ALA A 97 16.08 -2.16 -2.07
CA ALA A 97 15.51 -1.55 -0.88
C ALA A 97 15.07 -0.10 -1.12
N SER A 98 15.86 0.68 -1.87
CA SER A 98 15.52 2.05 -2.26
C SER A 98 14.32 2.10 -3.20
N ALA A 99 14.24 1.21 -4.20
CA ALA A 99 13.06 1.11 -5.06
C ALA A 99 11.79 0.74 -4.26
N GLY A 100 11.89 -0.23 -3.34
CA GLY A 100 10.79 -0.59 -2.44
C GLY A 100 10.34 0.57 -1.56
N LEU A 101 11.28 1.33 -1.01
CA LEU A 101 10.99 2.53 -0.21
C LEU A 101 10.26 3.59 -1.05
N LEU A 102 10.74 3.89 -2.25
CA LEU A 102 10.14 4.87 -3.16
C LEU A 102 8.70 4.49 -3.52
N LEU A 103 8.45 3.22 -3.85
CA LEU A 103 7.10 2.72 -4.15
C LEU A 103 6.17 2.82 -2.95
N THR A 104 6.68 2.56 -1.75
CA THR A 104 5.88 2.66 -0.52
C THR A 104 5.55 4.10 -0.17
N LEU A 105 6.50 5.03 -0.34
CA LEU A 105 6.28 6.47 -0.15
C LEU A 105 5.31 7.06 -1.19
N ALA A 106 5.41 6.62 -2.46
CA ALA A 106 4.46 6.99 -3.50
C ALA A 106 3.04 6.50 -3.15
N SER A 107 2.92 5.26 -2.67
CA SER A 107 1.66 4.67 -2.23
C SER A 107 1.06 5.41 -1.03
N PHE A 108 1.89 5.77 -0.06
CA PHE A 108 1.49 6.59 1.09
C PHE A 108 1.00 7.97 0.65
N SER A 109 1.75 8.65 -0.22
CA SER A 109 1.41 9.99 -0.72
C SER A 109 0.10 9.99 -1.50
N SER A 110 -0.10 9.01 -2.39
CA SER A 110 -1.33 8.85 -3.15
C SER A 110 -2.53 8.55 -2.25
N SER A 111 -2.38 7.65 -1.28
CA SER A 111 -3.44 7.31 -0.32
C SER A 111 -3.80 8.50 0.58
N PHE A 112 -2.81 9.28 0.99
CA PHE A 112 -3.04 10.47 1.80
C PHE A 112 -3.71 11.60 1.00
N LEU A 113 -3.30 11.78 -0.26
CA LEU A 113 -3.90 12.76 -1.16
C LEU A 113 -5.35 12.41 -1.48
N SER A 114 -5.65 11.14 -1.78
CA SER A 114 -7.02 10.69 -2.08
C SER A 114 -7.97 10.83 -0.88
N LEU A 115 -7.44 10.65 0.35
CA LEU A 115 -8.18 10.94 1.58
C LEU A 115 -8.47 12.42 1.78
N ARG A 116 -7.64 13.33 1.24
CA ARG A 116 -7.84 14.79 1.32
C ARG A 116 -8.70 15.36 0.21
N LEU A 117 -8.60 14.83 -1.02
CA LEU A 117 -9.19 15.46 -2.21
C LEU A 117 -10.64 15.06 -2.49
N LEU A 118 -11.12 13.90 -2.05
CA LEU A 118 -12.47 13.44 -2.40
C LEU A 118 -13.55 14.14 -1.56
N PRO A 119 -14.35 15.06 -2.16
CA PRO A 119 -15.46 15.72 -1.46
C PRO A 119 -16.50 14.70 -1.04
N TYR A 120 -17.04 14.85 0.16
CA TYR A 120 -18.10 13.98 0.66
C TYR A 120 -19.44 14.34 -0.01
N GLY A 121 -19.97 13.42 -0.82
CA GLY A 121 -21.41 13.35 -1.10
C GLY A 121 -22.01 14.48 -1.95
N ALA A 122 -21.61 14.61 -3.21
CA ALA A 122 -22.45 15.31 -4.19
C ALA A 122 -23.66 14.46 -4.65
N ASP A 123 -23.61 13.13 -4.48
CA ASP A 123 -24.67 12.21 -4.92
C ASP A 123 -25.27 11.42 -3.76
N ARG A 124 -25.91 12.11 -2.80
CA ARG A 124 -27.06 11.48 -2.15
C ARG A 124 -28.25 11.78 -3.05
N PRO A 125 -28.75 10.83 -3.87
CA PRO A 125 -30.12 10.98 -4.34
C PRO A 125 -30.98 11.15 -3.09
N GLN A 126 -31.67 12.30 -3.01
CA GLN A 126 -32.71 12.52 -2.04
C GLN A 126 -33.63 11.31 -2.12
N GLU A 127 -33.86 10.66 -0.97
CA GLU A 127 -34.95 9.71 -0.84
C GLU A 127 -36.22 10.44 -1.30
N LEU A 128 -36.68 10.13 -2.50
CA LEU A 128 -38.01 10.49 -2.93
C LEU A 128 -38.96 9.54 -2.19
N PRO A 129 -40.06 10.09 -1.63
CA PRO A 129 -40.96 9.39 -0.71
C PRO A 129 -41.63 8.16 -1.32
#